data_AF-A0A4U0NQI7-F1
#
_entry.id   AF-A0A4U0NQI7-F1
#
_cell.length_a   1.000
_cell.length_b   1.000
_cell.length_c   1.000
_cell.angle_alpha   90.00
_cell.angle_beta   90.00
_cell.angle_gamma   90.00
#
_symmetry.space_group_name_H-M   'P 1'
#
loop_
_entity.id
_entity.type
_entity.pdbx_description
1 polymer ?
#
loop_
_entity_poly.entity_id
_entity_poly.type
_entity_poly.pdbx_seq_one_letter_code
_entity_poly.pdbx_strand_id
1 'polypeptide(L)'
;MDARHHHPTVSVYLFARFGATWRMGVIGHPRLGGAMIPGGHIEPDASPAQAAVRETLEETGYRVRLLPPVGHDLPTDYPHPEARPTATTSSGSAPWWVVDVPAAEDSRLANRQEHVDLHVDHLHVDHPRLDHIHVAVVDRPYGPRTPGAHLFRWISVQDLPKLDTPEGTRIPAPTLVELVSATIAAHRPRSPLDDGLRRELLRRRDIDQEFRTNLPETLTEEEFARWEAMDNDNTEWLRKVIDRVGWPGRSLCGDEAADAAWLLAQHADRQPHLQEAWVDLLAEAVTSGEAEPRHLAFLEDRISVRKAREQWFGTQHHKGANGQWEPYPIREPLGVDKRRAEVGLNPLAERTRQIAEENRH
;
A
#
# COMPACT_ATOMS: atom_id res chain seq x y z
N MET A 1 -8.73 13.98 -44.22
CA MET A 1 -8.54 12.56 -43.83
C MET A 1 -8.45 12.58 -42.32
N ASP A 2 -9.59 12.26 -41.70
CA ASP A 2 -9.88 12.48 -40.29
C ASP A 2 -9.44 11.24 -39.50
N ALA A 3 -8.22 11.28 -38.95
CA ALA A 3 -7.69 10.22 -38.10
C ALA A 3 -8.21 10.43 -36.67
N ARG A 4 -9.49 10.09 -36.45
CA ARG A 4 -10.05 9.94 -35.10
C ARG A 4 -9.46 8.68 -34.48
N HIS A 5 -8.34 8.87 -33.78
CA HIS A 5 -7.62 7.81 -33.09
C HIS A 5 -8.44 7.38 -31.87
N HIS A 6 -8.84 6.11 -31.82
CA HIS A 6 -9.30 5.52 -30.57
C HIS A 6 -8.13 5.54 -29.58
N HIS A 7 -8.27 6.27 -28.48
CA HIS A 7 -7.25 6.34 -27.45
C HIS A 7 -7.23 5.02 -26.66
N PRO A 8 -6.07 4.34 -26.57
CA PRO A 8 -5.96 3.13 -25.77
C PRO A 8 -6.19 3.46 -24.29
N THR A 9 -6.70 2.48 -23.55
CA THR A 9 -7.03 2.63 -22.13
C THR A 9 -6.20 1.69 -21.27
N VAL A 10 -6.27 1.92 -19.98
CA VAL A 10 -5.65 1.09 -18.95
C VAL A 10 -6.69 0.73 -17.90
N SER A 11 -6.66 -0.51 -17.43
CA SER A 11 -7.51 -1.02 -16.34
C SER A 11 -6.64 -1.68 -15.28
N VAL A 12 -6.88 -1.37 -13.99
CA VAL A 12 -5.98 -1.82 -12.92
C VAL A 12 -6.72 -2.63 -11.86
N TYR A 13 -6.44 -3.92 -11.79
CA TYR A 13 -6.86 -4.77 -10.67
C TYR A 13 -6.01 -4.46 -9.45
N LEU A 14 -6.62 -3.75 -8.50
CA LEU A 14 -5.93 -3.28 -7.31
C LEU A 14 -6.16 -4.19 -6.11
N PHE A 15 -5.09 -4.64 -5.46
CA PHE A 15 -5.16 -5.47 -4.26
C PHE A 15 -4.40 -4.87 -3.09
N ALA A 16 -4.86 -5.13 -1.86
CA ALA A 16 -4.10 -4.81 -0.67
C ALA A 16 -4.32 -5.84 0.43
N ARG A 17 -3.33 -5.95 1.32
CA ARG A 17 -3.32 -6.95 2.37
C ARG A 17 -3.83 -6.36 3.69
N PHE A 18 -4.83 -7.01 4.27
CA PHE A 18 -5.41 -6.72 5.58
C PHE A 18 -5.20 -7.95 6.46
N GLY A 19 -4.12 -7.93 7.25
CA GLY A 19 -3.63 -9.10 7.97
C GLY A 19 -3.28 -10.26 7.06
N ALA A 20 -3.94 -11.40 7.23
CA ALA A 20 -3.73 -12.57 6.37
C ALA A 20 -4.53 -12.53 5.06
N THR A 21 -5.43 -11.56 4.88
CA THR A 21 -6.41 -11.55 3.79
C THR A 21 -6.08 -10.50 2.74
N TRP A 22 -6.26 -10.85 1.47
CA TRP A 22 -6.24 -9.89 0.36
C TRP A 22 -7.64 -9.33 0.13
N ARG A 23 -7.72 -8.03 -0.12
CA ARG A 23 -8.94 -7.33 -0.54
C ARG A 23 -8.69 -6.64 -1.86
N MET A 24 -9.74 -6.54 -2.68
CA MET A 24 -9.71 -5.85 -3.95
C MET A 24 -10.24 -4.43 -3.79
N GLY A 25 -9.61 -3.48 -4.46
CA GLY A 25 -10.06 -2.10 -4.53
C GLY A 25 -11.07 -1.92 -5.67
N VAL A 26 -12.18 -1.27 -5.39
CA VAL A 26 -13.17 -0.87 -6.41
C VAL A 26 -13.57 0.59 -6.21
N ILE A 27 -13.84 1.27 -7.32
CA ILE A 27 -14.43 2.60 -7.36
C ILE A 27 -15.92 2.51 -7.68
N GLY A 28 -16.71 3.40 -7.08
CA GLY A 28 -18.09 3.67 -7.50
C GLY A 28 -18.07 4.75 -8.58
N HIS A 29 -18.27 4.37 -9.84
CA HIS A 29 -18.16 5.33 -10.94
C HIS A 29 -19.47 6.10 -11.13
N PRO A 30 -19.48 7.45 -11.02
CA PRO A 30 -20.72 8.24 -11.00
C PRO A 30 -21.50 8.21 -12.33
N ARG A 31 -20.82 8.04 -13.48
CA ARG A 31 -21.46 8.00 -14.81
C ARG A 31 -21.90 6.60 -15.27
N LEU A 32 -21.03 5.60 -15.15
CA LEU A 32 -21.31 4.22 -15.59
C LEU A 32 -22.22 3.46 -14.61
N GLY A 33 -22.21 3.82 -13.32
CA GLY A 33 -22.87 3.07 -12.26
C GLY A 33 -22.12 1.77 -11.93
N GLY A 34 -22.36 1.24 -10.74
CA GLY A 34 -21.74 -0.01 -10.29
C GLY A 34 -20.36 0.14 -9.66
N ALA A 35 -19.76 -1.00 -9.31
CA ALA A 35 -18.43 -1.13 -8.74
C ALA A 35 -17.46 -1.59 -9.83
N MET A 36 -16.39 -0.84 -10.07
CA MET A 36 -15.42 -1.18 -11.11
C MET A 36 -13.99 -0.99 -10.63
N ILE A 37 -13.06 -1.57 -11.38
CA ILE A 37 -11.62 -1.28 -11.21
C ILE A 37 -11.31 0.13 -11.72
N PRO A 38 -10.30 0.80 -11.14
CA PRO A 38 -9.82 2.07 -11.66
C PRO A 38 -9.18 1.91 -13.04
N GLY A 39 -9.27 2.95 -13.86
CA GLY A 39 -8.76 2.93 -15.22
C GLY A 39 -9.10 4.19 -16.01
N GLY A 40 -8.42 4.39 -17.13
CA GLY A 40 -8.58 5.61 -17.91
C GLY A 40 -7.75 5.62 -19.19
N HIS A 41 -7.62 6.80 -19.79
CA HIS A 41 -6.94 6.97 -21.08
C HIS A 41 -5.41 6.97 -20.93
N ILE A 42 -4.73 6.37 -21.89
CA ILE A 42 -3.29 6.48 -22.04
C ILE A 42 -2.99 7.73 -22.86
N GLU A 43 -2.25 8.66 -22.27
CA GLU A 43 -1.80 9.89 -22.93
C GLU A 43 -0.77 9.56 -24.03
N PRO A 44 -0.69 10.35 -25.12
CA PRO A 44 0.16 10.03 -26.28
C PRO A 44 1.66 9.83 -25.95
N ASP A 45 2.15 10.44 -24.89
CA ASP A 45 3.54 10.38 -24.42
C ASP A 45 3.74 9.50 -23.18
N ALA A 46 2.68 8.86 -22.68
CA ALA A 46 2.71 7.96 -21.53
C ALA A 46 2.78 6.49 -21.96
N SER A 47 3.57 5.69 -21.23
CA SER A 47 3.46 4.23 -21.30
C SER A 47 2.19 3.74 -20.59
N PRO A 48 1.66 2.55 -20.93
CA PRO A 48 0.53 1.95 -20.22
C PRO A 48 0.75 1.84 -18.70
N ALA A 49 1.97 1.51 -18.26
CA ALA A 49 2.30 1.43 -16.84
C ALA A 49 2.27 2.81 -16.14
N GLN A 50 2.75 3.86 -16.82
CA GLN A 50 2.66 5.22 -16.27
C GLN A 50 1.20 5.67 -16.14
N ALA A 51 0.38 5.38 -17.16
CA ALA A 51 -1.06 5.64 -17.11
C ALA A 51 -1.73 4.84 -15.98
N ALA A 52 -1.43 3.54 -15.82
CA ALA A 52 -1.99 2.70 -14.74
C ALA A 52 -1.76 3.32 -13.36
N VAL A 53 -0.53 3.76 -13.09
CA VAL A 53 -0.16 4.38 -11.81
C VAL A 53 -0.83 5.75 -11.65
N ARG A 54 -0.87 6.57 -12.70
CA ARG A 54 -1.51 7.90 -12.69
C ARG A 54 -3.01 7.80 -12.44
N GLU A 55 -3.73 7.05 -13.27
CA GLU A 55 -5.18 6.86 -13.19
C GLU A 55 -5.58 6.30 -11.83
N THR A 56 -4.85 5.28 -11.33
CA THR A 56 -5.18 4.72 -10.01
C THR A 56 -5.00 5.74 -8.90
N LEU A 57 -3.95 6.56 -8.94
CA LEU A 57 -3.74 7.61 -7.94
C LEU A 57 -4.81 8.70 -8.01
N GLU A 58 -5.17 9.13 -9.22
CA GLU A 58 -6.18 10.18 -9.44
C GLU A 58 -7.59 9.72 -9.00
N GLU A 59 -7.97 8.50 -9.36
CA GLU A 59 -9.31 7.97 -9.06
C GLU A 59 -9.48 7.53 -7.61
N THR A 60 -8.45 6.90 -7.03
CA THR A 60 -8.55 6.24 -5.71
C THR A 60 -7.80 6.97 -4.60
N GLY A 61 -6.82 7.81 -4.96
CA GLY A 61 -5.90 8.43 -4.01
C GLY A 61 -4.77 7.51 -3.52
N TYR A 62 -4.72 6.25 -3.96
CA TYR A 62 -3.68 5.30 -3.56
C TYR A 62 -2.51 5.27 -4.54
N ARG A 63 -1.30 5.28 -3.98
CA ARG A 63 -0.09 4.89 -4.72
C ARG A 63 -0.07 3.36 -4.83
N VAL A 64 0.32 2.88 -6.00
CA VAL A 64 0.34 1.45 -6.31
C VAL A 64 1.71 1.00 -6.79
N ARG A 65 2.01 -0.28 -6.61
CA ARG A 65 3.14 -0.97 -7.22
C ARG A 65 2.59 -2.01 -8.18
N LEU A 66 2.92 -1.87 -9.46
CA LEU A 66 2.48 -2.81 -10.49
C LEU A 66 3.21 -4.14 -10.31
N LEU A 67 2.46 -5.23 -10.40
CA LEU A 67 3.01 -6.57 -10.40
C LEU A 67 3.37 -7.00 -11.82
N PRO A 68 4.53 -7.65 -12.02
CA PRO A 68 4.87 -8.21 -13.32
C PRO A 68 3.94 -9.38 -13.69
N PRO A 69 3.71 -9.62 -15.00
CA PRO A 69 2.90 -10.74 -15.45
C PRO A 69 3.55 -12.08 -15.13
N VAL A 70 2.77 -13.03 -14.64
CA VAL A 70 3.24 -14.39 -14.27
C VAL A 70 2.98 -15.46 -15.34
N GLY A 71 2.79 -15.06 -16.60
CA GLY A 71 2.59 -15.99 -17.72
C GLY A 71 1.27 -16.79 -17.62
N HIS A 72 0.26 -16.22 -16.98
CA HIS A 72 -1.09 -16.79 -16.92
C HIS A 72 -1.95 -16.25 -18.06
N ASP A 73 -2.64 -17.16 -18.75
CA ASP A 73 -3.56 -16.81 -19.82
C ASP A 73 -4.78 -16.03 -19.28
N LEU A 74 -5.37 -15.22 -20.15
CA LEU A 74 -6.65 -14.56 -19.88
C LEU A 74 -7.73 -15.64 -19.62
N PRO A 75 -8.62 -15.49 -18.61
CA PRO A 75 -9.70 -16.44 -18.38
C PRO A 75 -10.53 -16.68 -19.65
N THR A 76 -10.86 -17.95 -19.91
CA THR A 76 -11.55 -18.35 -21.15
C THR A 76 -12.94 -17.73 -21.31
N ASP A 77 -13.57 -17.38 -20.19
CA ASP A 77 -14.88 -16.73 -20.10
C ASP A 77 -14.79 -15.19 -20.01
N TYR A 78 -13.59 -14.60 -20.14
CA TYR A 78 -13.43 -13.15 -20.16
C TYR A 78 -14.19 -12.54 -21.37
N PRO A 79 -14.93 -11.42 -21.18
CA PRO A 79 -15.84 -10.91 -22.20
C PRO A 79 -15.17 -10.29 -23.43
N HIS A 80 -13.86 -10.02 -23.37
CA HIS A 80 -13.10 -9.38 -24.45
C HIS A 80 -11.99 -10.30 -24.96
N PRO A 81 -11.83 -10.45 -26.28
CA PRO A 81 -10.75 -11.27 -26.81
C PRO A 81 -9.40 -10.61 -26.53
N GLU A 82 -8.38 -11.44 -26.29
CA GLU A 82 -7.00 -10.98 -26.17
C GLU A 82 -6.52 -10.47 -27.55
N ALA A 83 -6.10 -9.21 -27.59
CA ALA A 83 -5.69 -8.55 -28.82
C ALA A 83 -4.32 -9.05 -29.29
N ARG A 84 -3.40 -9.32 -28.34
CA ARG A 84 -2.04 -9.84 -28.59
C ARG A 84 -1.54 -10.60 -27.37
N PRO A 85 -0.79 -11.71 -27.55
CA PRO A 85 -0.12 -12.37 -26.44
C PRO A 85 0.82 -11.39 -25.75
N THR A 86 0.70 -11.25 -24.43
CA THR A 86 1.67 -10.48 -23.64
C THR A 86 2.96 -11.29 -23.50
N ALA A 87 4.10 -10.67 -23.81
CA ALA A 87 5.39 -11.32 -23.56
C ALA A 87 5.54 -11.55 -22.05
N THR A 88 5.91 -12.78 -21.65
CA THR A 88 6.29 -13.04 -20.26
C THR A 88 7.56 -12.25 -19.95
N THR A 89 7.41 -11.10 -19.30
CA THR A 89 8.54 -10.28 -18.85
C THR A 89 8.53 -10.22 -17.33
N SER A 90 9.70 -10.21 -16.71
CA SER A 90 9.85 -9.98 -15.27
C SER A 90 9.74 -8.49 -14.90
N SER A 91 9.29 -7.63 -15.82
CA SER A 91 9.16 -6.20 -15.58
C SER A 91 7.74 -5.85 -15.15
N GLY A 92 7.60 -5.14 -14.03
CA GLY A 92 6.32 -4.58 -13.59
C GLY A 92 5.74 -3.52 -14.53
N SER A 93 6.48 -3.10 -15.57
CA SER A 93 6.01 -2.17 -16.58
C SER A 93 5.16 -2.80 -17.69
N ALA A 94 5.16 -4.13 -17.82
CA ALA A 94 4.35 -4.82 -18.82
C ALA A 94 2.91 -5.04 -18.32
N PRO A 95 1.89 -4.88 -19.17
CA PRO A 95 0.54 -5.29 -18.84
C PRO A 95 0.46 -6.83 -18.70
N TRP A 96 -0.48 -7.29 -17.88
CA TRP A 96 -0.81 -8.71 -17.76
C TRP A 96 -1.50 -9.22 -19.02
N TRP A 97 -2.46 -8.46 -19.51
CA TRP A 97 -3.20 -8.76 -20.74
C TRP A 97 -3.46 -7.48 -21.53
N VAL A 98 -3.61 -7.62 -22.84
CA VAL A 98 -4.10 -6.54 -23.71
C VAL A 98 -5.31 -7.07 -24.46
N VAL A 99 -6.46 -6.42 -24.28
CA VAL A 99 -7.75 -6.92 -24.80
C VAL A 99 -8.41 -5.89 -25.71
N ASP A 100 -9.25 -6.39 -26.62
CA ASP A 100 -10.08 -5.56 -27.51
C ASP A 100 -11.43 -5.25 -26.85
N VAL A 101 -11.62 -4.01 -26.38
CA VAL A 101 -12.88 -3.56 -25.76
C VAL A 101 -13.81 -2.95 -26.83
N PRO A 102 -15.03 -3.47 -27.01
CA PRO A 102 -15.99 -2.91 -27.95
C PRO A 102 -16.38 -1.47 -27.58
N ALA A 103 -16.49 -0.58 -28.57
CA ALA A 103 -16.85 0.83 -28.35
C ALA A 103 -18.22 1.04 -27.67
N ALA A 104 -19.09 0.03 -27.64
CA ALA A 104 -20.46 0.11 -27.12
C ALA A 104 -20.59 -0.16 -25.61
N GLU A 105 -19.58 -0.68 -24.91
CA GLU A 105 -19.72 -0.99 -23.47
C GLU A 105 -19.67 0.24 -22.54
N ASP A 106 -19.17 1.38 -23.02
CA ASP A 106 -19.37 2.69 -22.37
C ASP A 106 -20.87 3.11 -22.34
N SER A 107 -21.71 2.46 -23.16
CA SER A 107 -23.13 2.80 -23.33
C SER A 107 -24.06 2.20 -22.26
N ARG A 108 -23.58 1.91 -21.03
CA ARG A 108 -24.52 1.78 -19.88
C ARG A 108 -25.40 3.04 -19.71
N LEU A 109 -25.05 4.14 -20.37
CA LEU A 109 -25.85 5.37 -20.54
C LEU A 109 -27.00 5.28 -21.57
N ALA A 110 -27.01 4.31 -22.49
CA ALA A 110 -28.06 4.24 -23.52
C ALA A 110 -29.43 3.76 -23.00
N ASN A 111 -29.50 3.21 -21.78
CA ASN A 111 -30.73 2.72 -21.17
C ASN A 111 -31.26 3.57 -19.99
N ARG A 112 -30.67 4.74 -19.71
CA ARG A 112 -31.24 5.72 -18.79
C ARG A 112 -31.61 6.98 -19.54
N GLN A 113 -32.89 7.01 -19.94
CA GLN A 113 -33.57 8.11 -20.57
C GLN A 113 -33.69 9.29 -19.59
N GLU A 114 -32.61 10.03 -19.31
CA GLU A 114 -32.63 11.35 -18.68
C GLU A 114 -31.19 11.86 -18.53
N HIS A 115 -30.74 12.73 -19.45
CA HIS A 115 -30.14 14.03 -19.15
C HIS A 115 -29.61 14.69 -20.43
N VAL A 116 -30.14 15.88 -20.67
CA VAL A 116 -29.90 16.79 -21.80
C VAL A 116 -28.67 17.67 -21.48
N ASP A 117 -27.88 17.94 -22.52
CA ASP A 117 -26.82 18.95 -22.64
C ASP A 117 -25.62 18.88 -21.67
N LEU A 118 -24.55 18.17 -22.08
CA LEU A 118 -23.15 18.46 -21.73
C LEU A 118 -22.20 17.71 -22.68
N HIS A 119 -21.52 18.45 -23.57
CA HIS A 119 -20.42 18.06 -24.49
C HIS A 119 -20.40 16.59 -24.95
N VAL A 120 -21.16 16.32 -26.02
CA VAL A 120 -21.13 15.06 -26.76
C VAL A 120 -20.08 15.17 -27.87
N ASP A 121 -18.82 14.94 -27.53
CA ASP A 121 -17.84 14.45 -28.51
C ASP A 121 -17.61 12.97 -28.20
N HIS A 122 -17.59 12.12 -29.24
CA HIS A 122 -17.34 10.67 -29.24
C HIS A 122 -18.54 9.71 -29.36
N LEU A 123 -19.65 10.13 -29.99
CA LEU A 123 -20.61 9.18 -30.55
C LEU A 123 -20.15 8.71 -31.96
N HIS A 124 -19.83 7.40 -32.07
CA HIS A 124 -19.55 6.55 -33.26
C HIS A 124 -18.09 6.39 -33.74
N VAL A 125 -17.57 5.13 -33.79
CA VAL A 125 -17.23 4.30 -34.99
C VAL A 125 -16.71 2.88 -34.56
N ASP A 126 -16.98 1.89 -35.42
CA ASP A 126 -16.90 0.40 -35.38
C ASP A 126 -15.55 -0.31 -35.06
N HIS A 127 -14.61 0.29 -34.33
CA HIS A 127 -13.33 -0.36 -34.01
C HIS A 127 -13.15 -0.61 -32.50
N PRO A 128 -12.66 -1.81 -32.10
CA PRO A 128 -12.34 -2.08 -30.71
C PRO A 128 -11.21 -1.16 -30.24
N ARG A 129 -11.27 -0.74 -28.96
CA ARG A 129 -10.20 0.00 -28.29
C ARG A 129 -9.31 -1.00 -27.57
N LEU A 130 -8.00 -0.80 -27.62
CA LEU A 130 -7.07 -1.61 -26.83
C LEU A 130 -7.12 -1.18 -25.37
N ASP A 131 -7.36 -2.13 -24.48
CA ASP A 131 -7.25 -1.94 -23.04
C ASP A 131 -6.07 -2.73 -22.48
N HIS A 132 -5.19 -2.02 -21.77
CA HIS A 132 -4.00 -2.57 -21.13
C HIS A 132 -4.32 -2.91 -19.68
N ILE A 133 -4.43 -4.20 -19.38
CA ILE A 133 -4.80 -4.67 -18.05
C ILE A 133 -3.53 -4.82 -17.20
N HIS A 134 -3.49 -4.14 -16.06
CA HIS A 134 -2.46 -4.29 -15.05
C HIS A 134 -3.03 -4.86 -13.74
N VAL A 135 -2.17 -5.56 -13.00
CA VAL A 135 -2.44 -5.98 -11.62
C VAL A 135 -1.48 -5.22 -10.73
N ALA A 136 -1.98 -4.67 -9.64
CA ALA A 136 -1.20 -3.82 -8.76
C ALA A 136 -1.52 -4.09 -7.29
N VAL A 137 -0.57 -3.73 -6.43
CA VAL A 137 -0.76 -3.75 -4.98
C VAL A 137 -0.62 -2.38 -4.35
N VAL A 138 -1.39 -2.16 -3.29
CA VAL A 138 -1.23 -1.03 -2.38
C VAL A 138 -0.57 -1.55 -1.11
N ASP A 139 0.68 -1.13 -0.89
CA ASP A 139 1.45 -1.52 0.28
C ASP A 139 0.96 -0.84 1.57
N ARG A 140 0.25 0.29 1.44
CA ARG A 140 -0.28 1.11 2.55
C ARG A 140 -1.80 1.30 2.41
N PRO A 141 -2.62 0.32 2.81
CA PRO A 141 -4.05 0.33 2.54
C PRO A 141 -4.87 1.26 3.43
N TYR A 142 -4.30 1.78 4.51
CA TYR A 142 -5.00 2.65 5.45
C TYR A 142 -4.69 4.12 5.15
N GLY A 143 -5.68 4.81 4.60
CA GLY A 143 -5.60 6.22 4.27
C GLY A 143 -4.96 6.46 2.90
N PRO A 144 -5.70 7.03 1.94
CA PRO A 144 -5.12 7.38 0.65
C PRO A 144 -4.10 8.52 0.80
N ARG A 145 -3.15 8.62 -0.13
CA ARG A 145 -2.14 9.70 -0.12
C ARG A 145 -2.74 11.06 -0.44
N THR A 146 -3.75 11.05 -1.30
CA THR A 146 -4.51 12.20 -1.74
C THR A 146 -6.00 11.83 -1.72
N PRO A 147 -6.91 12.80 -1.67
CA PRO A 147 -8.31 12.52 -2.02
C PRO A 147 -8.38 11.95 -3.43
N GLY A 148 -9.08 10.83 -3.61
CA GLY A 148 -9.39 10.29 -4.95
C GLY A 148 -10.61 10.98 -5.56
N ALA A 149 -10.69 11.00 -6.89
CA ALA A 149 -11.84 11.55 -7.63
C ALA A 149 -13.12 10.74 -7.43
N HIS A 150 -13.01 9.47 -7.01
CA HIS A 150 -14.14 8.55 -6.89
C HIS A 150 -14.29 7.98 -5.48
N LEU A 151 -15.52 7.56 -5.15
CA LEU A 151 -15.77 6.81 -3.93
C LEU A 151 -15.08 5.44 -4.06
N PHE A 152 -14.01 5.26 -3.29
CA PHE A 152 -13.23 4.03 -3.30
C PHE A 152 -13.55 3.15 -2.07
N ARG A 153 -13.54 1.83 -2.26
CA ARG A 153 -13.69 0.85 -1.17
C ARG A 153 -12.84 -0.41 -1.40
N TRP A 154 -12.34 -0.94 -0.30
CA TRP A 154 -11.77 -2.29 -0.24
C TRP A 154 -12.87 -3.32 0.01
N ILE A 155 -12.93 -4.36 -0.81
CA ILE A 155 -13.93 -5.44 -0.71
C ILE A 155 -13.26 -6.81 -0.68
N SER A 156 -13.93 -7.79 -0.09
CA SER A 156 -13.56 -9.18 -0.37
C SER A 156 -13.93 -9.52 -1.81
N VAL A 157 -13.09 -10.30 -2.48
CA VAL A 157 -13.40 -10.84 -3.82
C VAL A 157 -14.67 -11.71 -3.78
N GLN A 158 -14.98 -12.33 -2.63
CA GLN A 158 -16.23 -13.09 -2.45
C GLN A 158 -17.49 -12.21 -2.41
N ASP A 159 -17.34 -10.90 -2.18
CA ASP A 159 -18.45 -9.95 -2.18
C ASP A 159 -18.70 -9.34 -3.57
N LEU A 160 -17.82 -9.52 -4.55
CA LEU A 160 -18.00 -9.01 -5.92
C LEU A 160 -19.33 -9.42 -6.55
N PRO A 161 -19.82 -10.68 -6.44
CA PRO A 161 -21.12 -11.06 -6.99
C PRO A 161 -22.32 -10.33 -6.37
N LYS A 162 -22.15 -9.71 -5.19
CA LYS A 162 -23.19 -8.92 -4.50
C LYS A 162 -23.23 -7.48 -4.99
N LEU A 163 -22.28 -7.07 -5.81
CA LEU A 163 -22.14 -5.72 -6.34
C LEU A 163 -22.51 -5.72 -7.82
N ASP A 164 -23.16 -4.64 -8.29
CA ASP A 164 -23.33 -4.40 -9.72
C ASP A 164 -21.95 -4.13 -10.34
N THR A 165 -21.34 -5.18 -10.91
CA THR A 165 -19.94 -5.19 -11.36
C THR A 165 -19.86 -5.80 -12.77
N PRO A 166 -19.18 -5.15 -13.74
CA PRO A 166 -18.96 -5.71 -15.07
C PRO A 166 -18.32 -7.10 -15.04
N GLU A 167 -18.62 -7.92 -16.05
CA GLU A 167 -18.04 -9.26 -16.20
C GLU A 167 -16.52 -9.21 -16.29
N GLY A 168 -15.99 -8.25 -17.04
CA GLY A 168 -14.56 -7.98 -17.14
C GLY A 168 -13.93 -7.87 -15.76
N THR A 169 -14.47 -7.06 -14.85
CA THR A 169 -13.96 -6.94 -13.47
C THR A 169 -14.15 -8.20 -12.63
N ARG A 170 -15.29 -8.89 -12.77
CA ARG A 170 -15.69 -9.97 -11.85
C ARG A 170 -14.98 -11.29 -12.15
N ILE A 171 -14.78 -11.63 -13.42
CA ILE A 171 -14.32 -12.94 -13.86
C ILE A 171 -12.86 -13.23 -13.45
N PRO A 172 -11.88 -12.32 -13.68
CA PRO A 172 -10.49 -12.57 -13.31
C PRO A 172 -10.22 -12.48 -11.81
N ALA A 173 -11.05 -11.75 -11.06
CA ALA A 173 -10.74 -11.38 -9.67
C ALA A 173 -10.47 -12.57 -8.72
N PRO A 174 -11.24 -13.69 -8.75
CA PRO A 174 -10.94 -14.88 -7.95
C PRO A 174 -9.61 -15.55 -8.28
N THR A 175 -9.20 -15.56 -9.55
CA THR A 175 -7.90 -16.11 -9.94
C THR A 175 -6.78 -15.14 -9.57
N LEU A 176 -6.97 -13.85 -9.84
CA LEU A 176 -5.97 -12.82 -9.57
C LEU A 176 -5.63 -12.73 -8.08
N VAL A 177 -6.60 -12.83 -7.17
CA VAL A 177 -6.32 -12.75 -5.73
C VAL A 177 -5.39 -13.88 -5.24
N GLU A 178 -5.49 -15.07 -5.83
CA GLU A 178 -4.57 -16.17 -5.56
C GLU A 178 -3.18 -15.90 -6.16
N LEU A 179 -3.14 -15.38 -7.40
CA LEU A 179 -1.90 -15.10 -8.12
C LEU A 179 -1.10 -13.95 -7.51
N VAL A 180 -1.73 -12.96 -6.88
CA VAL A 180 -1.03 -11.84 -6.23
C VAL A 180 -0.02 -12.33 -5.20
N SER A 181 -0.42 -13.27 -4.33
CA SER A 181 0.47 -13.85 -3.32
C SER A 181 1.67 -14.58 -3.96
N ALA A 182 1.40 -15.42 -4.95
CA ALA A 182 2.44 -16.16 -5.67
C ALA A 182 3.40 -15.23 -6.41
N THR A 183 2.87 -14.17 -7.03
CA THR A 183 3.64 -13.18 -7.77
C THR A 183 4.58 -12.41 -6.85
N ILE A 184 4.08 -11.93 -5.70
CA ILE A 184 4.89 -11.25 -4.69
C ILE A 184 5.99 -12.19 -4.17
N ALA A 185 5.63 -13.43 -3.82
CA ALA A 185 6.60 -14.41 -3.33
C ALA A 185 7.68 -14.76 -4.37
N ALA A 186 7.32 -14.84 -5.65
CA ALA A 186 8.26 -15.13 -6.73
C ALA A 186 9.26 -13.99 -6.97
N HIS A 187 8.86 -12.75 -6.71
CA HIS A 187 9.68 -11.55 -6.90
C HIS A 187 10.35 -11.05 -5.60
N ARG A 188 10.22 -11.80 -4.51
CA ARG A 188 10.92 -11.51 -3.26
C ARG A 188 12.43 -11.58 -3.47
N PRO A 189 13.22 -10.62 -2.96
CA PRO A 189 14.68 -10.68 -3.05
C PRO A 189 15.22 -11.97 -2.45
N ARG A 190 15.99 -12.73 -3.24
CA ARG A 190 16.72 -13.92 -2.77
C ARG A 190 18.19 -13.57 -2.61
N SER A 191 18.52 -12.94 -1.49
CA SER A 191 19.90 -12.66 -1.12
C SER A 191 20.40 -13.71 -0.13
N PRO A 192 21.68 -14.11 -0.17
CA PRO A 192 22.26 -14.87 0.94
C PRO A 192 22.20 -14.03 2.21
N LEU A 193 22.07 -14.71 3.35
CA LEU A 193 22.09 -14.08 4.66
C LEU A 193 23.39 -13.28 4.84
N ASP A 194 23.28 -11.99 5.16
CA ASP A 194 24.40 -11.12 5.49
C ASP A 194 24.63 -11.14 7.02
N ASP A 195 25.45 -12.08 7.47
CA ASP A 195 25.81 -12.24 8.87
C ASP A 195 26.51 -11.00 9.47
N GLY A 196 27.19 -10.21 8.64
CA GLY A 196 27.83 -8.97 9.05
C GLY A 196 26.79 -7.91 9.40
N LEU A 197 25.84 -7.70 8.48
CA LEU A 197 24.71 -6.81 8.69
C LEU A 197 23.86 -7.26 9.88
N ARG A 198 23.55 -8.55 9.98
CA ARG A 198 22.80 -9.13 11.10
C ARG A 198 23.46 -8.78 12.45
N ARG A 199 24.75 -9.05 12.62
CA ARG A 199 25.46 -8.77 13.87
C ARG A 199 25.44 -7.29 14.23
N GLU A 200 25.65 -6.40 13.26
CA GLU A 200 25.68 -4.96 13.52
C GLU A 200 24.30 -4.40 13.85
N LEU A 201 23.23 -4.86 13.19
CA LEU A 201 21.85 -4.51 13.53
C LEU A 201 21.51 -4.88 14.98
N LEU A 202 21.83 -6.12 15.38
CA LEU A 202 21.57 -6.59 16.74
C LEU A 202 22.39 -5.81 17.77
N ARG A 203 23.68 -5.58 17.51
CA ARG A 203 24.54 -4.78 18.40
C ARG A 203 23.99 -3.36 18.60
N ARG A 204 23.57 -2.69 17.53
CA ARG A 204 23.02 -1.32 17.62
C ARG A 204 21.70 -1.28 18.37
N ARG A 205 20.82 -2.25 18.14
CA ARG A 205 19.59 -2.44 18.92
C ARG A 205 19.92 -2.63 20.41
N ASP A 206 20.86 -3.51 20.74
CA ASP A 206 21.17 -3.82 22.13
C ASP A 206 21.71 -2.59 22.87
N ILE A 207 22.59 -1.82 22.23
CA ILE A 207 23.08 -0.53 22.78
C ILE A 207 21.94 0.49 22.94
N ASP A 208 21.08 0.63 21.93
CA ASP A 208 19.92 1.53 21.97
C ASP A 208 18.94 1.18 23.10
N GLN A 209 18.61 -0.11 23.24
CA GLN A 209 17.69 -0.59 24.26
C GLN A 209 18.29 -0.53 25.65
N GLU A 210 19.57 -0.91 25.83
CA GLU A 210 20.28 -0.78 27.10
C GLU A 210 20.26 0.67 27.59
N PHE A 211 20.51 1.64 26.70
CA PHE A 211 20.44 3.05 27.05
C PHE A 211 19.02 3.44 27.49
N ARG A 212 17.99 3.09 26.70
CA ARG A 212 16.59 3.47 26.95
C ARG A 212 15.97 2.81 28.18
N THR A 213 16.32 1.56 28.48
CA THR A 213 15.83 0.84 29.67
C THR A 213 16.42 1.40 30.97
N ASN A 214 17.60 2.02 30.91
CA ASN A 214 18.30 2.54 32.08
C ASN A 214 18.21 4.07 32.21
N LEU A 215 17.29 4.73 31.50
CA LEU A 215 17.16 6.19 31.58
C LEU A 215 16.65 6.64 32.95
N PRO A 216 17.29 7.63 33.59
CA PRO A 216 16.71 8.29 34.76
C PRO A 216 15.47 9.09 34.38
N GLU A 217 14.60 9.35 35.36
CA GLU A 217 13.36 10.14 35.18
C GLU A 217 13.65 11.55 34.62
N THR A 218 14.79 12.13 35.01
CA THR A 218 15.28 13.41 34.48
C THR A 218 16.68 13.20 33.92
N LEU A 219 16.88 13.52 32.64
CA LEU A 219 18.17 13.43 31.99
C LEU A 219 19.02 14.66 32.30
N THR A 220 20.29 14.43 32.61
CA THR A 220 21.32 15.47 32.54
C THR A 220 21.56 15.90 31.09
N GLU A 221 22.14 17.09 30.90
CA GLU A 221 22.52 17.57 29.56
C GLU A 221 23.47 16.59 28.85
N GLU A 222 24.38 15.94 29.60
CA GLU A 222 25.35 14.98 29.07
C GLU A 222 24.67 13.68 28.63
N GLU A 223 23.72 13.16 29.40
CA GLU A 223 22.92 11.99 29.02
C GLU A 223 22.04 12.28 27.81
N PHE A 224 21.42 13.47 27.75
CA PHE A 224 20.64 13.89 26.60
C PHE A 224 21.51 13.99 25.33
N ALA A 225 22.69 14.62 25.43
CA ALA A 225 23.62 14.72 24.30
C ALA A 225 24.11 13.35 23.84
N ARG A 226 24.36 12.41 24.78
CA ARG A 226 24.74 11.03 24.46
C ARG A 226 23.62 10.28 23.75
N TRP A 227 22.38 10.45 24.20
CA TRP A 227 21.21 9.88 23.54
C TRP A 227 21.06 10.39 22.11
N GLU A 228 21.14 11.71 21.94
CA GLU A 228 21.05 12.35 20.64
C GLU A 228 22.14 11.87 19.67
N ALA A 229 23.40 11.81 20.14
CA ALA A 229 24.51 11.31 19.34
C ALA A 229 24.29 9.87 18.90
N MET A 230 23.80 9.01 19.80
CA MET A 230 23.48 7.61 19.50
C MET A 230 22.35 7.48 18.46
N ASP A 231 21.23 8.18 18.65
CA ASP A 231 20.10 8.15 17.71
C ASP A 231 20.52 8.63 16.32
N ASN A 232 21.34 9.68 16.25
CA ASN A 232 21.84 10.23 14.99
C ASN A 232 22.82 9.27 14.28
N ASP A 233 23.75 8.66 15.02
CA ASP A 233 24.67 7.65 14.46
C ASP A 233 23.90 6.42 13.94
N ASN A 234 22.95 5.91 14.72
CA ASN A 234 22.06 4.82 14.30
C ASN A 234 21.28 5.16 13.03
N THR A 235 20.71 6.36 12.99
CA THR A 235 19.93 6.83 11.84
C THR A 235 20.80 6.98 10.59
N GLU A 236 21.98 7.59 10.70
CA GLU A 236 22.89 7.76 9.55
C GLU A 236 23.42 6.41 9.05
N TRP A 237 23.77 5.51 9.96
CA TRP A 237 24.21 4.17 9.61
C TRP A 237 23.10 3.38 8.91
N LEU A 238 21.88 3.40 9.45
CA LEU A 238 20.75 2.69 8.85
C LEU A 238 20.41 3.25 7.47
N ARG A 239 20.51 4.58 7.28
CA ARG A 239 20.35 5.21 5.96
C ARG A 239 21.31 4.61 4.95
N LYS A 240 22.60 4.48 5.28
CA LYS A 240 23.62 3.89 4.39
C LYS A 240 23.33 2.42 4.07
N VAL A 241 22.78 1.67 5.02
CA VAL A 241 22.31 0.29 4.79
C VAL A 241 21.16 0.32 3.78
N ILE A 242 20.13 1.12 4.04
CA ILE A 242 18.92 1.20 3.21
C ILE A 242 19.24 1.66 1.79
N ASP A 243 20.11 2.65 1.63
CA ASP A 243 20.57 3.14 0.31
C ASP A 243 21.25 2.03 -0.52
N ARG A 244 21.87 1.05 0.15
CA ARG A 244 22.58 -0.06 -0.51
C ARG A 244 21.69 -1.26 -0.81
N VAL A 245 20.79 -1.62 0.12
CA VAL A 245 20.07 -2.92 0.05
C VAL A 245 18.55 -2.78 0.01
N GLY A 246 18.02 -1.56 0.04
CA GLY A 246 16.60 -1.34 0.32
C GLY A 246 16.28 -1.65 1.78
N TRP A 247 15.05 -2.06 2.08
CA TRP A 247 14.70 -2.45 3.45
C TRP A 247 15.47 -3.73 3.87
N PRO A 248 16.21 -3.73 4.99
CA PRO A 248 16.93 -4.92 5.47
C PRO A 248 15.95 -5.94 6.07
N GLY A 249 15.29 -6.69 5.19
CA GLY A 249 14.28 -7.68 5.52
C GLY A 249 14.82 -8.98 6.09
N ARG A 250 13.90 -9.81 6.62
CA ARG A 250 14.17 -11.09 7.27
C ARG A 250 15.02 -12.04 6.44
N SER A 251 14.80 -12.12 5.13
CA SER A 251 15.57 -13.02 4.25
C SER A 251 17.03 -12.59 4.15
N LEU A 252 17.32 -11.29 4.32
CA LEU A 252 18.68 -10.74 4.24
C LEU A 252 19.43 -10.82 5.58
N CYS A 253 18.78 -10.55 6.71
CA CYS A 253 19.46 -10.43 8.01
C CYS A 253 18.89 -11.32 9.12
N GLY A 254 17.82 -12.07 8.88
CA GLY A 254 17.09 -12.86 9.87
C GLY A 254 16.05 -12.04 10.63
N ASP A 255 15.09 -12.72 11.27
CA ASP A 255 13.93 -12.09 11.90
C ASP A 255 14.30 -11.05 12.96
N GLU A 256 15.15 -11.43 13.94
CA GLU A 256 15.53 -10.54 15.03
C GLU A 256 16.27 -9.28 14.56
N ALA A 257 17.03 -9.37 13.47
CA ALA A 257 17.75 -8.23 12.91
C ALA A 257 16.85 -7.35 12.04
N ALA A 258 15.86 -7.92 11.35
CA ALA A 258 14.84 -7.14 10.67
C ALA A 258 14.00 -6.32 11.67
N ASP A 259 13.68 -6.91 12.83
CA ASP A 259 13.04 -6.23 13.96
C ASP A 259 13.94 -5.11 14.52
N ALA A 260 15.25 -5.36 14.65
CA ALA A 260 16.24 -4.36 15.04
C ALA A 260 16.28 -3.17 14.06
N ALA A 261 16.27 -3.44 12.74
CA ALA A 261 16.27 -2.39 11.73
C ALA A 261 15.03 -1.50 11.82
N TRP A 262 13.85 -2.11 12.04
CA TRP A 262 12.63 -1.36 12.30
C TRP A 262 12.77 -0.49 13.55
N LEU A 263 13.31 -1.01 14.65
CA LEU A 263 13.44 -0.26 15.90
C LEU A 263 14.34 0.97 15.73
N LEU A 264 15.46 0.83 15.02
CA LEU A 264 16.34 1.94 14.68
C LEU A 264 15.62 2.99 13.80
N ALA A 265 14.86 2.56 12.79
CA ALA A 265 14.03 3.45 11.99
C ALA A 265 12.95 4.15 12.84
N GLN A 266 12.38 3.42 13.80
CA GLN A 266 11.37 3.92 14.70
C GLN A 266 11.89 5.05 15.59
N HIS A 267 13.17 4.97 15.97
CA HIS A 267 13.88 5.93 16.80
C HIS A 267 14.60 7.05 16.04
N ALA A 268 14.46 7.12 14.70
CA ALA A 268 14.97 8.23 13.87
C ALA A 268 14.19 9.54 14.08
N ASP A 269 13.91 9.87 15.33
CA ASP A 269 12.95 10.89 15.74
C ASP A 269 13.39 12.30 15.37
N ARG A 270 14.70 12.54 15.30
CA ARG A 270 15.28 13.84 14.93
C ARG A 270 15.37 14.06 13.42
N GLN A 271 15.08 13.03 12.61
CA GLN A 271 15.16 13.06 11.15
C GLN A 271 13.84 12.55 10.52
N PRO A 272 12.71 13.23 10.75
CA PRO A 272 11.38 12.75 10.35
C PRO A 272 11.23 12.49 8.84
N HIS A 273 11.96 13.23 8.00
CA HIS A 273 11.98 13.00 6.55
C HIS A 273 12.50 11.61 6.17
N LEU A 274 13.39 11.01 6.97
CA LEU A 274 13.85 9.64 6.76
C LEU A 274 12.78 8.62 7.15
N GLN A 275 12.05 8.83 8.25
CA GLN A 275 10.91 7.99 8.61
C GLN A 275 9.87 7.98 7.48
N GLU A 276 9.59 9.15 6.90
CA GLU A 276 8.68 9.30 5.75
C GLU A 276 9.18 8.62 4.48
N ALA A 277 10.49 8.58 4.24
CA ALA A 277 11.06 7.86 3.11
C ALA A 277 11.04 6.34 3.34
N TRP A 278 11.35 5.90 4.56
CA TRP A 278 11.49 4.49 4.91
C TRP A 278 10.16 3.78 5.13
N VAL A 279 9.08 4.48 5.51
CA VAL A 279 7.78 3.85 5.71
C VAL A 279 7.26 3.17 4.45
N ASP A 280 7.58 3.69 3.27
CA ASP A 280 7.17 3.09 2.00
C ASP A 280 7.96 1.80 1.70
N LEU A 281 9.26 1.79 2.02
CA LEU A 281 10.11 0.60 1.91
C LEU A 281 9.70 -0.48 2.92
N LEU A 282 9.39 -0.07 4.16
CA LEU A 282 8.87 -0.96 5.18
C LEU A 282 7.50 -1.52 4.77
N ALA A 283 6.63 -0.72 4.16
CA ALA A 283 5.33 -1.19 3.69
C ALA A 283 5.46 -2.26 2.60
N GLU A 284 6.34 -2.04 1.62
CA GLU A 284 6.66 -3.06 0.62
C GLU A 284 7.26 -4.32 1.25
N ALA A 285 8.13 -4.17 2.24
CA ALA A 285 8.68 -5.30 2.99
C ALA A 285 7.58 -6.08 3.72
N VAL A 286 6.62 -5.40 4.38
CA VAL A 286 5.46 -6.05 5.01
C VAL A 286 4.62 -6.80 3.99
N THR A 287 4.26 -6.17 2.87
CA THR A 287 3.51 -6.83 1.78
C THR A 287 4.23 -8.08 1.28
N SER A 288 5.55 -7.98 1.15
CA SER A 288 6.42 -9.07 0.71
C SER A 288 6.71 -10.09 1.80
N GLY A 289 6.25 -9.88 3.04
CA GLY A 289 6.47 -10.74 4.21
C GLY A 289 7.89 -10.69 4.79
N GLU A 290 8.64 -9.64 4.48
CA GLU A 290 10.01 -9.35 4.92
C GLU A 290 10.07 -8.49 6.20
N ALA A 291 8.92 -8.06 6.72
CA ALA A 291 8.78 -7.33 7.98
C ALA A 291 7.43 -7.65 8.65
N GLU A 292 7.30 -7.45 9.97
CA GLU A 292 6.03 -7.63 10.68
C GLU A 292 5.01 -6.51 10.34
N PRO A 293 3.72 -6.81 10.12
CA PRO A 293 2.69 -5.78 9.91
C PRO A 293 2.60 -4.75 11.04
N ARG A 294 2.80 -5.15 12.30
CA ARG A 294 2.80 -4.22 13.45
C ARG A 294 3.87 -3.13 13.32
N HIS A 295 5.01 -3.43 12.69
CA HIS A 295 6.10 -2.47 12.51
C HIS A 295 5.67 -1.30 11.64
N LEU A 296 4.95 -1.58 10.55
CA LEU A 296 4.36 -0.56 9.70
C LEU A 296 3.31 0.26 10.48
N ALA A 297 2.41 -0.40 11.21
CA ALA A 297 1.37 0.27 11.99
C ALA A 297 1.95 1.31 12.99
N PHE A 298 3.02 0.93 13.71
CA PHE A 298 3.72 1.84 14.63
C PHE A 298 4.39 3.02 13.92
N LEU A 299 5.08 2.78 12.80
CA LEU A 299 5.79 3.84 12.09
C LEU A 299 4.81 4.81 11.41
N GLU A 300 3.73 4.30 10.82
CA GLU A 300 2.67 5.14 10.23
C GLU A 300 2.00 6.04 11.25
N ASP A 301 1.57 5.48 12.38
CA ASP A 301 0.95 6.26 13.45
C ASP A 301 1.93 7.30 14.04
N ARG A 302 3.22 6.96 14.19
CA ARG A 302 4.23 7.94 14.65
C ARG A 302 4.36 9.09 13.66
N ILE A 303 4.41 8.82 12.35
CA ILE A 303 4.43 9.85 11.31
C ILE A 303 3.14 10.69 11.35
N SER A 304 1.97 10.06 11.51
CA SER A 304 0.69 10.76 11.59
C SER A 304 0.64 11.72 12.77
N VAL A 305 0.98 11.29 13.98
CA VAL A 305 1.00 12.15 15.17
C VAL A 305 1.97 13.32 15.01
N ARG A 306 3.18 13.08 14.48
CA ARG A 306 4.15 14.14 14.19
C ARG A 306 3.63 15.19 13.22
N LYS A 307 2.80 14.77 12.27
CA LYS A 307 2.12 15.67 11.31
C LYS A 307 0.80 16.23 11.83
N ALA A 308 0.49 16.06 13.12
CA ALA A 308 -0.77 16.45 13.74
C ALA A 308 -2.00 15.86 13.03
N ARG A 309 -1.88 14.61 12.55
CA ARG A 309 -2.95 13.85 11.90
C ARG A 309 -3.44 12.75 12.82
N GLU A 310 -4.66 12.31 12.56
CA GLU A 310 -5.27 11.18 13.24
C GLU A 310 -4.53 9.86 12.92
N GLN A 311 -4.41 8.99 13.92
CA GLN A 311 -3.81 7.66 13.84
C GLN A 311 -4.77 6.63 13.25
N TRP A 312 -4.27 5.56 12.65
CA TRP A 312 -5.12 4.44 12.23
C TRP A 312 -5.22 3.35 13.28
N PHE A 313 -4.14 3.09 14.02
CA PHE A 313 -4.04 1.95 14.93
C PHE A 313 -3.98 2.36 16.42
N GLY A 314 -3.74 3.63 16.71
CA GLY A 314 -3.65 4.14 18.09
C GLY A 314 -2.43 3.61 18.83
N THR A 315 -1.27 3.55 18.15
CA THR A 315 -0.02 3.07 18.76
C THR A 315 0.73 4.12 19.56
N GLN A 316 0.46 5.41 19.31
CA GLN A 316 1.05 6.52 20.05
C GLN A 316 0.08 7.05 21.11
N HIS A 317 0.62 7.29 22.30
CA HIS A 317 -0.10 7.78 23.46
C HIS A 317 0.57 9.02 24.03
N HIS A 318 -0.20 9.79 24.79
CA HIS A 318 0.27 10.93 25.55
C HIS A 318 -0.39 10.94 26.92
N LYS A 319 0.19 11.72 27.84
CA LYS A 319 -0.38 11.96 29.15
C LYS A 319 -1.37 13.12 29.01
N GLY A 320 -2.66 12.83 29.17
CA GLY A 320 -3.73 13.81 29.11
C GLY A 320 -3.71 14.78 30.30
N ALA A 321 -4.56 15.80 30.27
CA ALA A 321 -4.62 16.85 31.31
C ALA A 321 -4.93 16.32 32.73
N ASN A 322 -5.57 15.16 32.82
CA ASN A 322 -5.88 14.45 34.08
C ASN A 322 -4.71 13.56 34.56
N GLY A 323 -3.56 13.59 33.88
CA GLY A 323 -2.41 12.75 34.17
C GLY A 323 -2.53 11.30 33.70
N GLN A 324 -3.62 10.92 33.05
CA GLN A 324 -3.84 9.56 32.53
C GLN A 324 -3.28 9.41 31.12
N TRP A 325 -2.82 8.21 30.80
CA TRP A 325 -2.40 7.89 29.44
C TRP A 325 -3.60 7.69 28.53
N GLU A 326 -3.60 8.36 27.39
CA GLU A 326 -4.62 8.21 26.36
C GLU A 326 -3.98 8.27 24.96
N PRO A 327 -4.54 7.54 23.97
CA PRO A 327 -4.02 7.60 22.61
C PRO A 327 -4.21 9.00 22.02
N TYR A 328 -3.29 9.43 21.16
CA TYR A 328 -3.56 10.58 20.28
C TYR A 328 -4.80 10.30 19.40
N PRO A 329 -5.48 11.33 18.84
CA PRO A 329 -6.69 11.17 18.04
C PRO A 329 -6.60 10.04 17.00
N ILE A 330 -7.66 9.23 16.90
CA ILE A 330 -7.72 8.04 16.04
C ILE A 330 -8.78 8.25 14.97
N ARG A 331 -8.40 8.02 13.72
CA ARG A 331 -9.27 8.01 12.56
C ARG A 331 -10.22 6.82 12.66
N GLU A 332 -11.52 7.07 12.49
CA GLU A 332 -12.55 6.01 12.51
C GLU A 332 -12.39 5.06 13.72
N PRO A 333 -12.54 5.58 14.96
CA PRO A 333 -12.14 4.88 16.18
C PRO A 333 -12.96 3.60 16.44
N LEU A 334 -14.21 3.51 15.95
CA LEU A 334 -15.07 2.34 16.15
C LEU A 334 -14.48 1.04 15.57
N GLY A 335 -13.64 1.13 14.53
CA GLY A 335 -13.00 -0.02 13.89
C GLY A 335 -11.58 -0.31 14.36
N VAL A 336 -11.05 0.42 15.35
CA VAL A 336 -9.62 0.38 15.69
C VAL A 336 -9.15 -1.00 16.13
N ASP A 337 -9.90 -1.70 16.98
CA ASP A 337 -9.49 -3.01 17.49
C ASP A 337 -9.49 -4.09 16.41
N LYS A 338 -10.38 -3.99 15.41
CA LYS A 338 -10.34 -4.85 14.22
C LYS A 338 -9.05 -4.63 13.43
N ARG A 339 -8.67 -3.36 13.19
CA ARG A 339 -7.41 -3.02 12.49
C ARG A 339 -6.19 -3.47 13.29
N ARG A 340 -6.20 -3.28 14.61
CA ARG A 340 -5.13 -3.72 15.52
C ARG A 340 -4.96 -5.24 15.47
N ALA A 341 -6.04 -6.01 15.52
CA ALA A 341 -5.99 -7.46 15.38
C ALA A 341 -5.45 -7.91 14.01
N GLU A 342 -5.84 -7.23 12.92
CA GLU A 342 -5.32 -7.50 11.56
C GLU A 342 -3.79 -7.39 11.48
N VAL A 343 -3.16 -6.53 12.29
CA VAL A 343 -1.68 -6.34 12.30
C VAL A 343 -0.99 -6.99 13.51
N GLY A 344 -1.70 -7.77 14.32
CA GLY A 344 -1.14 -8.48 15.47
C GLY A 344 -0.92 -7.62 16.74
N LEU A 345 -1.64 -6.51 16.88
CA LEU A 345 -1.65 -5.68 18.09
C LEU A 345 -2.80 -6.10 19.02
N ASN A 346 -2.57 -6.00 20.34
CA ASN A 346 -3.61 -6.21 21.36
C ASN A 346 -4.69 -5.11 21.30
N PRO A 347 -5.88 -5.28 21.91
CA PRO A 347 -6.90 -4.23 21.95
C PRO A 347 -6.38 -2.90 22.52
N LEU A 348 -6.88 -1.78 22.00
CA LEU A 348 -6.41 -0.44 22.36
C LEU A 348 -6.51 -0.18 23.86
N ALA A 349 -7.63 -0.56 24.48
CA ALA A 349 -7.85 -0.41 25.92
C ALA A 349 -6.88 -1.25 26.76
N GLU A 350 -6.44 -2.41 26.25
CA GLU A 350 -5.41 -3.21 26.91
C GLU A 350 -4.04 -2.52 26.82
N ARG A 351 -3.65 -2.02 25.65
CA ARG A 351 -2.38 -1.30 25.49
C ARG A 351 -2.32 -0.04 26.35
N THR A 352 -3.40 0.74 26.40
CA THR A 352 -3.46 1.94 27.24
C THR A 352 -3.24 1.61 28.72
N ARG A 353 -3.78 0.47 29.20
CA ARG A 353 -3.53 -0.01 30.57
C ARG A 353 -2.07 -0.42 30.79
N GLN A 354 -1.48 -1.16 29.85
CA GLN A 354 -0.07 -1.56 29.92
C GLN A 354 0.85 -0.33 30.00
N ILE A 355 0.62 0.69 29.17
CA ILE A 355 1.40 1.94 29.23
C ILE A 355 1.26 2.62 30.59
N ALA A 356 0.04 2.67 31.15
CA ALA A 356 -0.18 3.25 32.47
C ALA A 356 0.48 2.44 33.62
N GLU A 357 0.67 1.14 33.45
CA GLU A 357 1.40 0.29 34.38
C GLU A 357 2.92 0.45 34.25
N GLU A 358 3.43 0.48 33.01
CA GLU A 358 4.84 0.73 32.66
C GLU A 358 5.35 2.10 33.17
N ASN A 359 4.45 3.07 33.30
CA ASN A 359 4.77 4.46 33.66
C ASN A 359 4.15 4.88 35.01
N ARG A 360 3.99 3.96 35.98
CA ARG A 360 3.44 4.25 37.32
C ARG A 360 4.51 4.76 38.32
N HIS A 361 5.71 5.04 37.85
CA HIS A 361 6.79 5.64 38.63
C HIS A 361 6.78 7.15 38.44
#